data_AF-A0A953F186-F1
#
_entry.id   AF-A0A953F186-F1
#
_cell.length_a   1.000
_cell.length_b   1.000
_cell.length_c   1.000
_cell.angle_alpha   90.00
_cell.angle_beta   90.00
_cell.angle_gamma   90.00
#
_symmetry.space_group_name_H-M   'P 1'
#
loop_
_entity.id
_entity.type
_entity.pdbx_description
1 polymer ?
#
loop_
_entity_poly.entity_id
_entity_poly.type
_entity_poly.pdbx_seq_one_letter_code
_entity_poly.pdbx_strand_id
1 'polypeptide(L)'
;MSHLAVALLVTLCATPPTAVVEGPSHALPGDLVVLDASRSQAAGFAWVLADSDKTFLAVDDGRRVVFATARPGRYTFVLVAATAEASGAPRVALARHIVEIGAPPPEPGAAPDPPAPLPPGRFGLAEEARRWAGAVSLPPADRQRTARLVAGNFETVSTAIAAGAVKNVDAALSQLVAANQAALATSEYAAWKNDWNPSFRAAMQKLDEAGRLATLADVADAFREIAAGLNAVAAQANWHKERL
;
A
#
# COMPACT_ATOMS: atom_id res chain seq x y z
N MET A 1 62.52 61.96 -10.03
CA MET A 1 61.22 61.61 -9.43
C MET A 1 60.55 60.63 -10.37
N SER A 2 60.71 59.33 -10.13
CA SER A 2 60.16 58.27 -11.00
C SER A 2 59.10 57.53 -10.20
N HIS A 3 57.83 57.68 -10.61
CA HIS A 3 56.72 56.94 -10.01
C HIS A 3 56.63 55.55 -10.64
N LEU A 4 56.82 54.53 -9.80
CA LEU A 4 56.63 53.12 -10.14
C LEU A 4 55.13 52.81 -10.14
N ALA A 5 54.57 52.39 -11.28
CA ALA A 5 53.21 51.89 -11.36
C ALA A 5 53.21 50.41 -10.95
N VAL A 6 52.59 50.10 -9.80
CA VAL A 6 52.37 48.73 -9.33
C VAL A 6 51.10 48.20 -10.01
N ALA A 7 51.27 47.27 -10.95
CA ALA A 7 50.16 46.52 -11.52
C ALA A 7 49.72 45.43 -10.54
N LEU A 8 48.56 45.63 -9.91
CA LEU A 8 47.91 44.64 -9.06
C LEU A 8 47.33 43.53 -9.95
N LEU A 9 47.98 42.37 -10.00
CA LEU A 9 47.46 41.17 -10.66
C LEU A 9 46.36 40.58 -9.78
N VAL A 10 45.10 40.88 -10.09
CA VAL A 10 43.95 40.21 -9.45
C VAL A 10 43.79 38.83 -10.08
N THR A 11 44.24 37.79 -9.38
CA THR A 11 43.97 36.41 -9.77
C THR A 11 42.48 36.13 -9.51
N LEU A 12 41.63 36.20 -10.55
CA LEU A 12 40.26 35.70 -10.45
C LEU A 12 40.31 34.18 -10.34
N CYS A 13 40.12 33.65 -9.14
CA CYS A 13 39.79 32.23 -8.98
C CYS A 13 38.45 31.99 -9.68
N ALA A 14 38.47 31.25 -10.80
CA ALA A 14 37.24 30.83 -11.48
C ALA A 14 36.36 30.05 -10.49
N THR A 15 35.10 30.47 -10.36
CA THR A 15 34.12 29.79 -9.51
C THR A 15 33.97 28.33 -9.97
N PRO A 16 33.97 27.34 -9.06
CA PRO A 16 33.74 25.95 -9.44
C PRO A 16 32.41 25.79 -10.17
N PRO A 17 32.33 24.94 -11.22
CA PRO A 17 31.08 24.74 -11.92
C PRO A 17 30.02 24.14 -10.99
N THR A 18 28.77 24.50 -11.23
CA THR A 18 27.60 23.91 -10.56
C THR A 18 26.63 23.40 -11.62
N ALA A 19 26.05 22.22 -11.37
CA ALA A 19 25.07 21.60 -12.23
C ALA A 19 23.73 21.49 -11.48
N VAL A 20 22.67 22.04 -12.05
CA VAL A 20 21.30 22.03 -11.54
C VAL A 20 20.39 21.77 -12.73
N VAL A 21 19.46 20.83 -12.58
CA VAL A 21 18.43 20.54 -13.58
C VAL A 21 17.07 20.74 -12.95
N GLU A 22 16.22 21.52 -13.60
CA GLU A 22 14.82 21.73 -13.27
C GLU A 22 13.94 21.21 -14.39
N GLY A 23 12.74 20.74 -14.06
CA GLY A 23 11.81 20.19 -15.05
C GLY A 23 10.90 19.14 -14.44
N PRO A 24 9.92 18.63 -15.20
CA PRO A 24 8.99 17.62 -14.72
C PRO A 24 9.74 16.32 -14.41
N SER A 25 9.32 15.61 -13.35
CA SER A 25 9.76 14.25 -13.04
C SER A 25 8.84 13.18 -13.61
N HIS A 26 7.65 13.57 -14.09
CA HIS A 26 6.65 12.70 -14.68
C HIS A 26 5.99 13.38 -15.89
N ALA A 27 5.66 12.61 -16.93
CA ALA A 27 4.87 13.08 -18.07
C ALA A 27 4.10 11.91 -18.71
N LEU A 28 3.03 12.21 -19.46
CA LEU A 28 2.30 11.18 -20.19
C LEU A 28 3.04 10.78 -21.47
N PRO A 29 2.81 9.57 -22.01
CA PRO A 29 3.32 9.20 -23.31
C PRO A 29 2.90 10.20 -24.40
N GLY A 30 3.90 10.78 -25.08
CA GLY A 30 3.70 11.78 -26.13
C GLY A 30 3.77 13.24 -25.65
N ASP A 31 3.79 13.50 -24.35
CA ASP A 31 3.98 14.85 -23.81
C ASP A 31 5.39 15.38 -24.12
N LEU A 32 5.47 16.71 -24.27
CA LEU A 32 6.73 17.42 -24.40
C LEU A 32 7.35 17.67 -23.03
N VAL A 33 8.49 17.03 -22.77
CA VAL A 33 9.30 17.23 -21.58
C VAL A 33 10.38 18.27 -21.89
N VAL A 34 10.47 19.31 -21.05
CA VAL A 34 11.54 20.32 -21.12
C VAL A 34 12.31 20.32 -19.81
N LEU A 35 13.61 20.07 -19.89
CA LEU A 35 14.54 20.16 -18.76
C LEU A 35 15.39 21.42 -18.91
N ASP A 36 15.58 22.15 -17.83
CA ASP A 36 16.22 23.45 -17.77
C ASP A 36 17.41 23.45 -16.81
N ALA A 37 18.58 23.83 -17.33
CA ALA A 37 19.84 23.96 -16.61
C ALA A 37 20.26 25.42 -16.41
N SER A 38 19.36 26.40 -16.58
CA SER A 38 19.65 27.83 -16.48
C SER A 38 20.21 28.25 -15.12
N ARG A 39 19.93 27.48 -14.05
CA ARG A 39 20.51 27.69 -12.72
C ARG A 39 21.92 27.14 -12.53
N SER A 40 22.43 26.40 -13.52
CA SER A 40 23.81 25.90 -13.53
C SER A 40 24.81 27.01 -13.88
N GLN A 41 25.95 26.99 -13.19
CA GLN A 41 27.07 27.90 -13.47
C GLN A 41 28.21 27.11 -14.10
N ALA A 42 28.43 27.27 -15.40
CA ALA A 42 29.56 26.70 -16.11
C ALA A 42 29.77 27.41 -17.46
N ALA A 43 30.92 27.18 -18.10
CA ALA A 43 31.22 27.71 -19.42
C ALA A 43 30.60 26.89 -20.57
N GLY A 44 30.32 25.60 -20.34
CA GLY A 44 29.68 24.72 -21.33
C GLY A 44 28.84 23.62 -20.70
N PHE A 45 27.86 23.14 -21.46
CA PHE A 45 26.90 22.12 -21.04
C PHE A 45 26.81 21.00 -22.07
N ALA A 46 26.73 19.76 -21.59
CA ALA A 46 26.42 18.60 -22.41
C ALA A 46 25.39 17.73 -21.68
N TRP A 47 24.51 17.11 -22.45
CA TRP A 47 23.49 16.21 -21.92
C TRP A 47 23.73 14.79 -22.38
N VAL A 48 23.45 13.85 -21.49
CA VAL A 48 23.48 12.42 -21.79
C VAL A 48 22.16 11.82 -21.34
N LEU A 49 21.57 10.99 -22.20
CA LEU A 49 20.48 10.10 -21.84
C LEU A 49 21.08 8.72 -21.57
N ALA A 50 21.17 8.34 -20.29
CA ALA A 50 22.07 7.27 -19.85
C ALA A 50 21.52 5.85 -20.04
N ASP A 51 20.19 5.69 -20.03
CA ASP A 51 19.48 4.41 -19.99
C ASP A 51 18.51 4.24 -21.17
N SER A 52 18.74 4.97 -22.27
CA SER A 52 17.91 4.89 -23.46
C SER A 52 18.67 5.22 -24.74
N ASP A 53 18.23 4.63 -25.86
CA ASP A 53 18.71 4.91 -27.22
C ASP A 53 17.95 6.06 -27.91
N LYS A 54 17.03 6.69 -27.18
CA LYS A 54 16.21 7.79 -27.70
C LYS A 54 17.04 9.06 -27.90
N THR A 55 16.59 9.86 -28.86
CA THR A 55 17.14 11.18 -29.11
C THR A 55 16.39 12.23 -28.31
N PHE A 56 17.11 13.29 -27.95
CA PHE A 56 16.56 14.51 -27.39
C PHE A 56 17.16 15.69 -28.16
N LEU A 57 16.56 16.87 -28.00
CA LEU A 57 17.07 18.09 -28.61
C LEU A 57 17.63 19.00 -27.52
N ALA A 58 18.96 19.19 -27.52
CA ALA A 58 19.57 20.26 -26.74
C ALA A 58 19.36 21.60 -27.44
N VAL A 59 18.89 22.59 -26.70
CA VAL A 59 18.60 23.96 -27.17
C VAL A 59 19.23 24.99 -26.22
N ASP A 60 19.32 26.23 -26.69
CA ASP A 60 19.92 27.36 -25.94
C ASP A 60 21.34 27.05 -25.43
N ASP A 61 22.22 26.67 -26.36
CA ASP A 61 23.62 26.32 -26.07
C ASP A 61 23.77 25.22 -25.02
N GLY A 62 22.81 24.27 -25.02
CA GLY A 62 22.79 23.14 -24.09
C GLY A 62 22.23 23.47 -22.71
N ARG A 63 21.65 24.65 -22.50
CA ARG A 63 20.98 24.99 -21.23
C ARG A 63 19.61 24.35 -21.09
N ARG A 64 18.97 23.93 -22.19
CA ARG A 64 17.70 23.22 -22.12
C ARG A 64 17.75 21.96 -22.97
N VAL A 65 16.99 20.95 -22.56
CA VAL A 65 16.74 19.75 -23.35
C VAL A 65 15.25 19.56 -23.53
N VAL A 66 14.85 19.29 -24.76
CA VAL A 66 13.50 18.92 -25.14
C VAL A 66 13.46 17.45 -25.49
N PHE A 67 12.52 16.73 -24.90
CA PHE A 67 12.35 15.29 -25.07
C PHE A 67 10.87 14.94 -25.17
N ALA A 68 10.54 13.99 -26.04
CA ALA A 68 9.20 13.42 -26.14
C ALA A 68 9.30 11.97 -26.57
N THR A 69 8.47 11.10 -25.98
CA THR A 69 8.44 9.68 -26.33
C THR A 69 7.05 9.10 -26.08
N ALA A 70 6.60 8.25 -26.99
CA ALA A 70 5.37 7.48 -26.81
C ALA A 70 5.59 6.19 -26.02
N ARG A 71 6.84 5.86 -25.66
CA ARG A 71 7.17 4.64 -24.92
C ARG A 71 7.19 4.92 -23.41
N PRO A 72 6.31 4.28 -22.63
CA PRO A 72 6.41 4.34 -21.18
C PRO A 72 7.75 3.78 -20.70
N GLY A 73 8.26 4.33 -19.61
CA GLY A 73 9.52 3.91 -19.03
C GLY A 73 10.19 5.04 -18.26
N ARG A 74 11.33 4.70 -17.67
CA ARG A 74 12.17 5.62 -16.91
C ARG A 74 13.32 6.11 -17.80
N TYR A 75 13.53 7.42 -17.84
CA TYR A 75 14.55 8.06 -18.64
C TYR A 75 15.44 8.95 -17.77
N THR A 76 16.73 8.63 -17.72
CA THR A 76 17.72 9.29 -16.86
C THR A 76 18.57 10.25 -17.68
N PHE A 77 18.35 11.55 -17.47
CA PHE A 77 19.15 12.63 -18.02
C PHE A 77 20.30 12.96 -17.08
N VAL A 78 21.50 13.08 -17.63
CA VAL A 78 22.69 13.54 -16.93
C VAL A 78 23.17 14.81 -17.61
N LEU A 79 23.14 15.92 -16.86
CA LEU A 79 23.78 17.17 -17.25
C LEU A 79 25.25 17.13 -16.83
N VAL A 80 26.11 17.46 -17.77
CA VAL A 80 27.55 17.71 -17.57
C VAL A 80 27.78 19.21 -17.72
N ALA A 81 28.21 19.88 -16.66
CA ALA A 81 28.53 21.31 -16.66
C ALA A 81 30.04 21.49 -16.50
N ALA A 82 30.72 22.08 -17.49
CA ALA A 82 32.18 22.16 -17.54
C ALA A 82 32.69 23.60 -17.60
N THR A 83 33.77 23.89 -16.87
CA THR A 83 34.48 25.17 -16.91
C THR A 83 35.97 24.94 -17.10
N ALA A 84 36.58 25.66 -18.04
CA ALA A 84 38.01 25.61 -18.27
C ALA A 84 38.75 26.32 -17.12
N GLU A 85 39.81 25.70 -16.61
CA GLU A 85 40.73 26.38 -15.71
C GLU A 85 41.92 26.96 -16.45
N ALA A 86 42.54 27.99 -15.85
CA ALA A 86 43.82 28.52 -16.30
C ALA A 86 44.96 27.47 -16.26
N SER A 87 44.80 26.40 -15.46
CA SER A 87 45.71 25.26 -15.37
C SER A 87 45.66 24.34 -16.59
N GLY A 88 44.67 24.51 -17.48
CA GLY A 88 44.43 23.66 -18.65
C GLY A 88 43.58 22.41 -18.38
N ALA A 89 43.31 22.06 -17.12
CA ALA A 89 42.41 20.96 -16.77
C ALA A 89 40.96 21.46 -16.61
N PRO A 90 39.95 20.85 -17.26
CA PRO A 90 38.56 21.25 -17.08
C PRO A 90 38.03 20.79 -15.72
N ARG A 91 37.29 21.66 -15.02
CA ARG A 91 36.41 21.23 -13.92
C ARG A 91 35.04 20.87 -14.45
N VAL A 92 34.45 19.83 -13.86
CA VAL A 92 33.14 19.32 -14.24
C VAL A 92 32.26 19.16 -13.01
N ALA A 93 30.99 19.53 -13.14
CA ALA A 93 29.91 19.19 -12.22
C ALA A 93 28.84 18.37 -12.96
N LEU A 94 28.22 17.44 -12.24
CA LEU A 94 27.19 16.55 -12.78
C LEU A 94 25.87 16.74 -12.04
N ALA A 95 24.76 16.71 -12.76
CA ALA A 95 23.43 16.62 -12.18
C ALA A 95 22.62 15.53 -12.90
N ARG A 96 21.89 14.73 -12.14
CA ARG A 96 21.02 13.67 -12.66
C ARG A 96 19.56 14.06 -12.46
N HIS A 97 18.76 13.97 -13.52
CA HIS A 97 17.32 14.17 -13.48
C HIS A 97 16.62 12.98 -14.12
N ILE A 98 15.60 12.44 -13.45
CA ILE A 98 14.83 11.29 -13.93
C ILE A 98 13.46 11.78 -14.35
N VAL A 99 13.03 11.35 -15.53
CA VAL A 99 11.69 11.56 -16.03
C VAL A 99 11.03 10.19 -16.22
N GLU A 100 9.92 9.99 -15.54
CA GLU A 100 9.07 8.81 -15.71
C GLU A 100 7.98 9.13 -16.72
N ILE A 101 8.00 8.41 -17.84
CA ILE A 101 6.96 8.51 -18.89
C ILE A 101 5.99 7.37 -18.67
N GLY A 102 4.72 7.68 -18.45
CA GLY A 102 3.71 6.68 -18.14
C GLY A 102 2.47 7.34 -17.56
N ALA A 103 1.49 6.54 -17.17
CA ALA A 103 0.43 7.09 -16.31
C ALA A 103 1.11 7.70 -15.07
N PRO A 104 0.66 8.88 -14.58
CA PRO A 104 1.10 9.34 -13.27
C PRO A 104 0.91 8.20 -12.26
N PRO A 105 1.75 8.10 -11.22
CA PRO A 105 1.45 7.20 -10.11
C PRO A 105 -0.02 7.43 -9.74
N PRO A 106 -0.85 6.39 -9.59
CA PRO A 106 -2.24 6.59 -9.18
C PRO A 106 -2.21 7.52 -7.96
N GLU A 107 -3.04 8.57 -7.97
CA GLU A 107 -3.20 9.44 -6.81
C GLU A 107 -3.37 8.53 -5.57
N PRO A 108 -2.78 8.89 -4.41
CA PRO A 108 -3.01 8.14 -3.19
C PRO A 108 -4.52 7.98 -3.04
N GLY A 109 -5.01 6.75 -3.19
CA GLY A 109 -6.43 6.47 -3.02
C GLY A 109 -6.85 7.03 -1.66
N ALA A 110 -8.07 7.55 -1.58
CA ALA A 110 -8.64 7.93 -0.28
C ALA A 110 -8.36 6.77 0.69
N ALA A 111 -7.73 7.08 1.83
CA ALA A 111 -7.40 6.06 2.81
C ALA A 111 -8.67 5.24 3.07
N PRO A 112 -8.60 3.90 3.00
CA PRO A 112 -9.79 3.07 3.17
C PRO A 112 -10.53 3.48 4.43
N ASP A 113 -11.85 3.59 4.32
CA ASP A 113 -12.69 3.93 5.46
C ASP A 113 -12.41 2.96 6.61
N PRO A 114 -12.29 3.44 7.86
CA PRO A 114 -12.15 2.57 9.02
C PRO A 114 -13.22 1.47 8.96
N PRO A 115 -12.88 0.21 9.32
CA PRO A 115 -13.88 -0.85 9.34
C PRO A 115 -15.08 -0.40 10.16
N ALA A 116 -16.27 -0.52 9.57
CA ALA A 116 -17.51 -0.09 10.19
C ALA A 116 -17.66 -0.65 11.61
N PRO A 117 -18.23 0.11 12.56
CA PRO A 117 -18.51 -0.41 13.89
C PRO A 117 -19.39 -1.66 13.77
N LEU A 118 -19.10 -2.66 14.62
CA LEU A 118 -19.91 -3.87 14.67
C LEU A 118 -21.34 -3.50 15.11
N PRO A 119 -22.38 -4.11 14.53
CA PRO A 119 -23.75 -3.85 14.95
C PRO A 119 -23.91 -4.22 16.43
N PRO A 120 -24.65 -3.42 17.22
CA PRO A 120 -24.95 -3.79 18.59
C PRO A 120 -25.74 -5.10 18.60
N GLY A 121 -25.22 -6.07 19.34
CA GLY A 121 -25.83 -7.37 19.54
C GLY A 121 -26.50 -7.48 20.90
N ARG A 122 -27.52 -8.32 21.01
CA ARG A 122 -28.15 -8.67 22.29
C ARG A 122 -27.15 -9.34 23.24
N PHE A 123 -26.22 -10.13 22.70
CA PHE A 123 -25.26 -10.91 23.48
C PHE A 123 -23.86 -10.30 23.55
N GLY A 124 -23.54 -9.35 22.68
CA GLY A 124 -22.20 -8.77 22.58
C GLY A 124 -21.17 -9.73 21.97
N LEU A 125 -21.63 -10.77 21.27
CA LEU A 125 -20.76 -11.82 20.73
C LEU A 125 -19.98 -11.38 19.49
N ALA A 126 -20.41 -10.32 18.80
CA ALA A 126 -19.72 -9.84 17.61
C ALA A 126 -18.29 -9.35 17.92
N GLU A 127 -18.11 -8.55 18.97
CA GLU A 127 -16.79 -8.04 19.35
C GLU A 127 -15.87 -9.16 19.84
N GLU A 128 -16.43 -10.06 20.63
CA GLU A 128 -15.76 -11.24 21.15
C GLU A 128 -15.32 -12.18 20.02
N ALA A 129 -16.21 -12.51 19.09
CA ALA A 129 -15.91 -13.32 17.92
C ALA A 129 -14.82 -12.69 17.05
N ARG A 130 -14.87 -11.37 16.83
CA ARG A 130 -13.80 -10.64 16.12
C ARG A 130 -12.46 -10.78 16.84
N ARG A 131 -12.44 -10.63 18.17
CA ARG A 131 -11.23 -10.74 18.98
C ARG A 131 -10.63 -12.14 18.92
N TRP A 132 -11.43 -13.18 19.13
CA TRP A 132 -10.95 -14.57 19.09
C TRP A 132 -10.48 -14.97 17.69
N ALA A 133 -11.21 -14.58 16.65
CA ALA A 133 -10.81 -14.84 15.27
C ALA A 133 -9.50 -14.11 14.91
N GLY A 134 -9.30 -12.91 15.44
CA GLY A 134 -8.03 -12.19 15.38
C GLY A 134 -6.87 -12.92 16.06
N ALA A 135 -7.12 -13.85 16.98
CA ALA A 135 -6.10 -14.62 17.69
C ALA A 135 -5.79 -15.99 17.06
N VAL A 136 -6.53 -16.43 16.04
CA VAL A 136 -6.30 -17.71 15.36
C VAL A 136 -4.93 -17.72 14.68
N SER A 137 -4.14 -18.76 14.94
CA SER A 137 -2.75 -18.93 14.51
C SER A 137 -2.64 -19.34 13.03
N LEU A 138 -3.16 -18.48 12.15
CA LEU A 138 -3.05 -18.61 10.70
C LEU A 138 -2.39 -17.37 10.10
N PRO A 139 -1.70 -17.47 8.94
CA PRO A 139 -1.27 -16.30 8.20
C PRO A 139 -2.42 -15.30 8.01
N PRO A 140 -2.19 -13.97 8.04
CA PRO A 140 -3.27 -12.98 8.00
C PRO A 140 -4.27 -13.18 6.85
N ALA A 141 -3.77 -13.46 5.64
CA ALA A 141 -4.62 -13.71 4.47
C ALA A 141 -5.49 -14.96 4.61
N ASP A 142 -4.94 -16.05 5.17
CA ASP A 142 -5.67 -17.30 5.40
C ASP A 142 -6.69 -17.13 6.53
N ARG A 143 -6.31 -16.44 7.61
CA ARG A 143 -7.21 -16.11 8.73
C ARG A 143 -8.42 -15.31 8.25
N GLN A 144 -8.22 -14.33 7.39
CA GLN A 144 -9.30 -13.52 6.83
C GLN A 144 -10.21 -14.33 5.91
N ARG A 145 -9.63 -15.10 4.97
CA ARG A 145 -10.40 -15.98 4.08
C ARG A 145 -11.23 -16.97 4.89
N THR A 146 -10.60 -17.68 5.83
CA THR A 146 -11.26 -18.71 6.63
C THR A 146 -12.28 -18.12 7.60
N ALA A 147 -12.07 -16.91 8.12
CA ALA A 147 -13.08 -16.19 8.91
C ALA A 147 -14.37 -15.93 8.10
N ARG A 148 -14.29 -15.55 6.81
CA ARG A 148 -15.50 -15.42 5.95
C ARG A 148 -16.23 -16.73 5.78
N LEU A 149 -15.49 -17.83 5.57
CA LEU A 149 -16.10 -19.15 5.39
C LEU A 149 -16.83 -19.60 6.67
N VAL A 150 -16.19 -19.44 7.82
CA VAL A 150 -16.79 -19.75 9.12
C VAL A 150 -18.00 -18.84 9.38
N ALA A 151 -17.92 -17.54 9.07
CA ALA A 151 -19.05 -16.61 9.19
C ALA A 151 -20.26 -17.06 8.37
N GLY A 152 -20.06 -17.43 7.09
CA GLY A 152 -21.12 -17.92 6.23
C GLY A 152 -21.78 -19.19 6.76
N ASN A 153 -21.03 -20.07 7.43
CA ASN A 153 -21.58 -21.26 8.07
C ASN A 153 -22.46 -20.91 9.27
N PHE A 154 -22.06 -19.93 10.10
CA PHE A 154 -22.90 -19.41 11.18
C PHE A 154 -24.20 -18.80 10.65
N GLU A 155 -24.13 -17.98 9.60
CA GLU A 155 -25.30 -17.38 8.94
C GLU A 155 -26.25 -18.45 8.38
N THR A 156 -25.69 -19.46 7.71
CA THR A 156 -26.45 -20.57 7.14
C THR A 156 -27.22 -21.34 8.21
N VAL A 157 -26.56 -21.71 9.31
CA VAL A 157 -27.21 -22.43 10.40
C VAL A 157 -28.23 -21.54 11.12
N SER A 158 -27.93 -20.26 11.33
CA SER A 158 -28.89 -19.31 11.92
C SER A 158 -30.17 -19.18 11.09
N THR A 159 -30.03 -19.12 9.76
CA THR A 159 -31.15 -19.05 8.81
C THR A 159 -31.95 -20.34 8.83
N ALA A 160 -31.28 -21.50 8.89
CA ALA A 160 -31.95 -22.80 8.99
C ALA A 160 -32.73 -22.96 10.30
N ILE A 161 -32.24 -22.41 11.42
CA ILE A 161 -32.98 -22.32 12.67
C ILE A 161 -34.22 -21.43 12.52
N ALA A 162 -34.05 -20.22 11.96
CA ALA A 162 -35.16 -19.29 11.77
C ALA A 162 -36.26 -19.84 10.84
N ALA A 163 -35.88 -20.62 9.83
CA ALA A 163 -36.80 -21.34 8.95
C ALA A 163 -37.45 -22.58 9.62
N GLY A 164 -37.05 -22.91 10.84
CA GLY A 164 -37.54 -24.10 11.57
C GLY A 164 -37.03 -25.42 11.00
N ALA A 165 -36.01 -25.42 10.12
CA ALA A 165 -35.40 -26.64 9.60
C ALA A 165 -34.56 -27.36 10.68
N VAL A 166 -33.93 -26.60 11.57
CA VAL A 166 -33.17 -27.12 12.72
C VAL A 166 -34.06 -27.12 13.95
N LYS A 167 -34.14 -28.27 14.64
CA LYS A 167 -35.14 -28.52 15.70
C LYS A 167 -34.62 -28.48 17.13
N ASN A 168 -33.30 -28.46 17.32
CA ASN A 168 -32.66 -28.38 18.64
C ASN A 168 -31.20 -27.88 18.51
N VAL A 169 -30.61 -27.56 19.66
CA VAL A 169 -29.26 -26.97 19.75
C VAL A 169 -28.18 -27.95 19.29
N ASP A 170 -28.32 -29.23 19.63
CA ASP A 170 -27.36 -30.27 19.24
C ASP A 170 -27.30 -30.43 17.71
N ALA A 171 -28.44 -30.37 17.03
CA ALA A 171 -28.50 -30.39 15.57
C ALA A 171 -27.86 -29.14 14.96
N ALA A 172 -28.09 -27.95 15.54
CA ALA A 172 -27.44 -26.71 15.10
C ALA A 172 -25.91 -26.79 15.21
N LEU A 173 -25.40 -27.23 16.36
CA LEU A 173 -23.97 -27.36 16.61
C LEU A 173 -23.34 -28.45 15.73
N SER A 174 -24.01 -29.58 15.55
CA SER A 174 -23.53 -30.66 14.68
C SER A 174 -23.45 -30.22 13.22
N GLN A 175 -24.48 -29.51 12.73
CA GLN A 175 -24.49 -28.96 11.38
C GLN A 175 -23.39 -27.90 11.19
N LEU A 176 -23.20 -27.02 12.17
CA LEU A 176 -22.12 -26.02 12.13
C LEU A 176 -20.73 -26.66 12.08
N VAL A 177 -20.49 -27.68 12.91
CA VAL A 177 -19.22 -28.42 12.92
C VAL A 177 -18.97 -29.09 11.58
N ALA A 178 -19.98 -29.77 11.03
CA ALA A 178 -19.87 -30.40 9.71
C ALA A 178 -19.59 -29.39 8.60
N ALA A 179 -20.29 -28.24 8.60
CA ALA A 179 -20.07 -27.18 7.63
C ALA A 179 -18.65 -26.57 7.73
N ASN A 180 -18.16 -26.34 8.95
CA ASN A 180 -16.80 -25.83 9.18
C ASN A 180 -15.72 -26.84 8.76
N GLN A 181 -15.93 -28.13 9.01
CA GLN A 181 -15.01 -29.19 8.56
C GLN A 181 -14.98 -29.31 7.04
N ALA A 182 -16.12 -29.16 6.37
CA ALA A 182 -16.21 -29.24 4.91
C ALA A 182 -15.62 -28.00 4.23
N ALA A 183 -15.71 -26.82 4.85
CA ALA A 183 -15.31 -25.55 4.26
C ALA A 183 -13.80 -25.24 4.40
N LEU A 184 -13.10 -25.89 5.33
CA LEU A 184 -11.72 -25.56 5.69
C LEU A 184 -10.77 -26.71 5.36
N ALA A 185 -9.53 -26.38 4.98
CA ALA A 185 -8.48 -27.39 4.91
C ALA A 185 -8.19 -27.95 6.31
N THR A 186 -7.68 -29.19 6.38
CA THR A 186 -7.44 -29.89 7.66
C THR A 186 -6.60 -29.07 8.66
N SER A 187 -5.55 -28.40 8.19
CA SER A 187 -4.68 -27.56 9.03
C SER A 187 -5.38 -26.30 9.52
N GLU A 188 -6.22 -25.68 8.68
CA GLU A 188 -7.01 -24.49 9.03
C GLU A 188 -8.07 -24.85 10.06
N TYR A 189 -8.81 -25.93 9.81
CA TYR A 189 -9.80 -26.44 10.75
C TYR A 189 -9.17 -26.76 12.11
N ALA A 190 -7.98 -27.35 12.12
CA ALA A 190 -7.25 -27.61 13.36
C ALA A 190 -6.90 -26.31 14.12
N ALA A 191 -6.44 -25.26 13.42
CA ALA A 191 -6.15 -23.96 14.03
C ALA A 191 -7.41 -23.33 14.65
N TRP A 192 -8.52 -23.27 13.92
CA TRP A 192 -9.80 -22.78 14.45
C TRP A 192 -10.30 -23.62 15.62
N LYS A 193 -10.18 -24.94 15.55
CA LYS A 193 -10.58 -25.85 16.62
C LYS A 193 -9.75 -25.63 17.90
N ASN A 194 -8.46 -25.36 17.77
CA ASN A 194 -7.56 -25.23 18.92
C ASN A 194 -7.60 -23.82 19.54
N ASP A 195 -7.66 -22.78 18.70
CA ASP A 195 -7.45 -21.40 19.16
C ASP A 195 -8.79 -20.69 19.44
N TRP A 196 -9.81 -20.96 18.63
CA TRP A 196 -11.08 -20.22 18.67
C TRP A 196 -12.18 -20.97 19.43
N ASN A 197 -12.33 -22.27 19.15
CA ASN A 197 -13.43 -23.08 19.70
C ASN A 197 -13.51 -23.10 21.24
N PRO A 198 -12.40 -23.10 22.01
CA PRO A 198 -12.49 -23.03 23.47
C PRO A 198 -13.19 -21.74 23.95
N SER A 199 -12.81 -20.59 23.39
CA SER A 199 -13.38 -19.29 23.75
C SER A 199 -14.85 -19.17 23.35
N PHE A 200 -15.19 -19.63 22.14
CA PHE A 200 -16.57 -19.72 21.68
C PHE A 200 -17.43 -20.58 22.60
N ARG A 201 -16.98 -21.80 22.93
CA ARG A 201 -17.72 -22.72 23.79
C ARG A 201 -17.92 -22.14 25.18
N ALA A 202 -16.89 -21.53 25.77
CA ALA A 202 -16.99 -20.89 27.08
C ALA A 202 -18.03 -19.75 27.08
N ALA A 203 -18.08 -18.94 26.02
CA ALA A 203 -19.06 -17.86 25.92
C ALA A 203 -20.49 -18.38 25.73
N MET A 204 -20.69 -19.38 24.87
CA MET A 204 -22.00 -20.01 24.68
C MET A 204 -22.49 -20.68 25.97
N GLN A 205 -21.62 -21.41 26.66
CA GLN A 205 -21.94 -22.03 27.96
C GLN A 205 -22.33 -20.97 29.00
N LYS A 206 -21.56 -19.88 29.10
CA LYS A 206 -21.87 -18.78 30.04
C LYS A 206 -23.25 -18.15 29.77
N LEU A 207 -23.63 -18.01 28.50
CA LEU A 207 -24.95 -17.48 28.15
C LEU A 207 -26.08 -18.48 28.46
N ASP A 208 -25.84 -19.77 28.24
CA ASP A 208 -26.77 -20.85 28.57
C ASP A 208 -27.01 -20.95 30.09
N GLU A 209 -25.94 -20.99 30.89
CA GLU A 209 -25.99 -21.00 32.35
C GLU A 209 -26.72 -19.77 32.93
N ALA A 210 -26.63 -18.63 32.23
CA ALA A 210 -27.35 -17.40 32.58
C ALA A 210 -28.82 -17.39 32.09
N GLY A 211 -29.31 -18.47 31.47
CA GLY A 211 -30.65 -18.56 30.89
C GLY A 211 -30.89 -17.65 29.69
N ARG A 212 -29.82 -17.13 29.07
CA ARG A 212 -29.89 -16.18 27.95
C ARG A 212 -30.01 -16.87 26.58
N LEU A 213 -29.83 -18.19 26.52
CA LEU A 213 -30.02 -19.03 25.33
C LEU A 213 -31.21 -19.99 25.50
N ALA A 214 -32.32 -19.52 26.07
CA ALA A 214 -33.46 -20.35 26.44
C ALA A 214 -34.20 -20.96 25.23
N THR A 215 -34.09 -20.35 24.05
CA THR A 215 -34.78 -20.78 22.83
C THR A 215 -33.82 -20.95 21.66
N LEU A 216 -34.26 -21.69 20.63
CA LEU A 216 -33.51 -21.79 19.38
C LEU A 216 -33.36 -20.44 18.67
N ALA A 217 -34.34 -19.54 18.82
CA ALA A 217 -34.21 -18.18 18.32
C ALA A 217 -33.04 -17.44 18.98
N ASP A 218 -32.79 -17.68 20.26
CA ASP A 218 -31.63 -17.10 20.95
C ASP A 218 -30.29 -17.61 20.42
N VAL A 219 -30.23 -18.91 20.11
CA VAL A 219 -29.04 -19.50 19.46
C VAL A 219 -28.84 -18.92 18.05
N ALA A 220 -29.92 -18.74 17.28
CA ALA A 220 -29.84 -18.12 15.96
C ALA A 220 -29.32 -16.67 16.04
N ASP A 221 -29.78 -15.89 17.01
CA ASP A 221 -29.30 -14.52 17.27
C ASP A 221 -27.82 -14.51 17.65
N ALA A 222 -27.39 -15.39 18.55
CA ALA A 222 -25.99 -15.54 18.93
C ALA A 222 -25.11 -15.88 17.72
N PHE A 223 -25.58 -16.77 16.83
CA PHE A 223 -24.86 -17.15 15.61
C PHE A 223 -24.73 -15.98 14.63
N ARG A 224 -25.77 -15.16 14.49
CA ARG A 224 -25.73 -13.94 13.65
C ARG A 224 -24.72 -12.92 14.18
N GLU A 225 -24.65 -12.73 15.50
CA GLU A 225 -23.64 -11.85 16.11
C GLU A 225 -22.23 -12.37 15.88
N ILE A 226 -22.00 -13.67 16.06
CA ILE A 226 -20.69 -14.29 15.81
C ILE A 226 -20.28 -14.10 14.34
N ALA A 227 -21.20 -14.35 13.40
CA ALA A 227 -20.95 -14.14 11.98
C ALA A 227 -20.56 -12.68 11.67
N ALA A 228 -21.24 -11.71 12.26
CA ALA A 228 -20.89 -10.29 12.10
C ALA A 228 -19.45 -10.00 12.58
N GLY A 229 -19.05 -10.55 13.73
CA GLY A 229 -17.69 -10.44 14.26
C GLY A 229 -16.63 -11.05 13.34
N LEU A 230 -16.90 -12.25 12.80
CA LEU A 230 -16.02 -12.95 11.88
C LEU A 230 -15.88 -12.20 10.54
N ASN A 231 -16.98 -11.68 10.00
CA ASN A 231 -16.97 -10.88 8.77
C ASN A 231 -16.13 -9.59 8.93
N ALA A 232 -16.12 -8.98 10.12
CA ALA A 232 -15.29 -7.80 10.38
C ALA A 232 -13.78 -8.10 10.35
N VAL A 233 -13.33 -9.27 10.82
CA VAL A 233 -11.93 -9.71 10.66
C VAL A 233 -11.57 -9.79 9.19
N ALA A 234 -12.49 -10.29 8.38
CA ALA A 234 -12.24 -10.45 6.97
C ALA A 234 -12.27 -9.14 6.17
N ALA A 235 -12.93 -8.09 6.67
CA ALA A 235 -12.95 -6.76 6.05
C ALA A 235 -11.64 -5.97 6.30
N GLN A 236 -10.94 -6.22 7.42
CA GLN A 236 -9.67 -5.55 7.76
C GLN A 236 -8.53 -5.79 6.75
N ALA A 237 -8.65 -6.83 5.91
CA ALA A 237 -7.69 -7.18 4.85
C ALA A 237 -7.50 -6.06 3.82
N ASN A 238 -8.61 -5.45 3.42
CA ASN A 238 -8.62 -4.45 2.36
C ASN A 238 -8.09 -3.12 2.90
N TRP A 239 -8.37 -2.82 4.17
CA TRP A 239 -7.93 -1.61 4.84
C TRP A 239 -6.40 -1.49 4.97
N HIS A 240 -5.70 -2.59 5.28
CA HIS A 240 -4.25 -2.55 5.45
C HIS A 240 -3.47 -2.59 4.13
N LYS A 241 -3.98 -3.25 3.09
CA LYS A 241 -3.33 -3.34 1.78
C LYS A 241 -3.34 -2.03 1.00
N GLU A 242 -4.33 -1.18 1.23
CA GLU A 242 -4.48 0.11 0.55
C GLU A 242 -3.75 1.26 1.27
N ARG A 243 -3.04 0.98 2.38
CA ARG A 243 -2.24 1.95 3.17
C ARG A 243 -0.72 1.81 3.01
N LEU A 244 -0.24 0.80 2.28
CA LEU A 244 1.18 0.53 2.01
C LEU A 244 1.48 0.70 0.52
#